data_AF-A0A0R0FN30-F1
#
_entry.id   AF-A0A0R0FN30-F1
#
_cell.length_a   1.000
_cell.length_b   1.000
_cell.length_c   1.000
_cell.angle_alpha   90.00
_cell.angle_beta   90.00
_cell.angle_gamma   90.00
#
_symmetry.space_group_name_H-M   'P 1'
#
loop_
_entity.id
_entity.type
_entity.pdbx_description
1 polymer ?
#
loop_
_entity_poly.entity_id
_entity_poly.type
_entity_poly.pdbx_seq_one_letter_code
_entity_poly.pdbx_strand_id
1 'polypeptide(L)'
;MFDDSRIVCDHNKALDLGRGANPKGYMVEEIWQELAKAKHLEWERSSSKRSWELQSLKEACESALKEKHFLDYSQMEGFVDDATTSHSEQLEALEKVFNTTAEADTPTEVPDYLCCRITLDIFHDPVITPSGLTYERAVILEHLQKVGKFDPITREPLDPSQLVPNLAIKEAVEAFLDKHGWAYKID
;
A
#
# COMPACT_ATOMS: atom_id res chain seq x y z
N MET A 1 -4.52 25.42 10.55
CA MET A 1 -4.26 24.23 9.72
C MET A 1 -2.97 23.64 10.26
N PHE A 2 -3.07 22.61 11.10
CA PHE A 2 -1.89 21.95 11.64
C PHE A 2 -1.17 21.23 10.48
N ASP A 3 0.16 21.28 10.47
CA ASP A 3 0.98 20.72 9.41
C ASP A 3 1.06 19.20 9.61
N ASP A 4 0.13 18.46 8.98
CA ASP A 4 0.02 17.00 9.06
C ASP A 4 1.38 16.30 8.76
N SER A 5 2.22 16.91 7.91
CA SER A 5 3.54 16.40 7.55
C SER A 5 4.55 16.40 8.71
N ARG A 6 4.49 17.43 9.58
CA ARG A 6 5.36 17.50 10.78
C ARG A 6 4.95 16.47 11.81
N ILE A 7 3.64 16.29 11.99
CA ILE A 7 3.09 15.32 12.93
C ILE A 7 3.57 13.91 12.54
N VAL A 8 3.47 13.55 11.26
CA VAL A 8 3.97 12.27 10.74
C VAL A 8 5.47 12.09 10.98
N CYS A 9 6.29 13.10 10.69
CA CYS A 9 7.74 13.02 10.87
C CYS A 9 8.12 12.80 12.34
N ASP A 10 7.46 13.51 13.26
CA ASP A 10 7.71 13.40 14.69
C ASP A 10 7.25 12.04 15.24
N HIS A 11 6.16 11.47 14.73
CA HIS A 11 5.69 10.13 15.08
C HIS A 11 6.66 9.02 14.60
N ASN A 12 7.17 9.09 13.36
CA ASN A 12 8.17 8.14 12.87
C ASN A 12 9.43 8.12 13.75
N LYS A 13 9.92 9.30 14.13
CA LYS A 13 11.06 9.41 15.07
C LYS A 13 10.73 8.81 16.43
N ALA A 14 9.53 9.06 16.96
CA ALA A 14 9.11 8.49 18.24
C ALA A 14 9.05 6.95 18.20
N LEU A 15 8.62 6.36 17.08
CA LEU A 15 8.61 4.91 16.89
C LEU A 15 10.00 4.30 16.89
N ASP A 16 10.93 4.89 16.14
CA ASP A 16 12.31 4.38 16.09
C ASP A 16 12.99 4.49 17.45
N LEU A 17 12.75 5.58 18.19
CA LEU A 17 13.24 5.76 19.56
C LEU A 17 12.61 4.75 20.53
N GLY A 18 11.31 4.50 20.40
CA GLY A 18 10.57 3.55 21.24
C GLY A 18 11.04 2.11 21.05
N ARG A 19 11.28 1.69 19.80
CA ARG A 19 11.79 0.35 19.45
C ARG A 19 13.17 0.07 20.07
N GLY A 20 14.03 1.09 20.15
CA GLY A 20 15.35 0.96 20.80
C GLY A 20 15.29 0.89 22.33
N ALA A 21 14.32 1.55 22.96
CA ALA A 21 14.23 1.65 24.42
C ALA A 21 13.48 0.48 25.08
N ASN A 22 12.40 0.00 24.47
CA ASN A 22 11.65 -1.16 24.94
C ASN A 22 10.84 -1.78 23.78
N PRO A 23 11.38 -2.84 23.12
CA PRO A 23 10.71 -3.46 21.96
C PRO A 23 9.34 -4.05 22.29
N LYS A 24 9.04 -4.29 23.58
CA LYS A 24 7.76 -4.84 24.06
C LYS A 24 6.85 -3.79 24.69
N GLY A 25 7.13 -2.50 24.47
CA GLY A 25 6.35 -1.42 25.05
C GLY A 25 5.00 -1.27 24.37
N TYR A 26 3.91 -1.38 25.14
CA TYR A 26 2.54 -0.97 24.74
C TYR A 26 2.53 0.40 24.05
N MET A 27 3.43 1.29 24.47
CA MET A 27 3.59 2.63 23.90
C MET A 27 4.07 2.61 22.45
N VAL A 28 4.90 1.65 22.02
CA VAL A 28 5.35 1.56 20.62
C VAL A 28 4.18 1.19 19.71
N GLU A 29 3.36 0.25 20.17
CA GLU A 29 2.16 -0.18 19.45
C GLU A 29 1.13 0.95 19.37
N GLU A 30 0.84 1.63 20.48
CA GLU A 30 -0.08 2.79 20.49
C GLU A 30 0.40 3.92 19.56
N ILE A 31 1.69 4.26 19.57
CA ILE A 31 2.24 5.28 18.66
C ILE A 31 2.08 4.82 17.20
N TRP A 32 2.30 3.54 16.91
CA TRP A 32 2.19 3.03 15.54
C TRP A 32 0.74 3.07 15.07
N GLN A 33 -0.21 2.68 15.93
CA GLN A 33 -1.63 2.73 15.63
C GLN A 33 -2.11 4.15 15.33
N GLU A 34 -1.68 5.14 16.13
CA GLU A 34 -2.04 6.53 15.88
C GLU A 34 -1.39 7.09 14.62
N LEU A 35 -0.12 6.75 14.34
CA LEU A 35 0.54 7.10 13.09
C LEU A 35 -0.19 6.50 11.88
N ALA A 36 -0.51 5.21 11.94
CA ALA A 36 -1.18 4.49 10.87
C ALA A 36 -2.58 5.07 10.60
N LYS A 37 -3.36 5.38 11.65
CA LYS A 37 -4.64 6.11 11.51
C LYS A 37 -4.46 7.46 10.81
N ALA A 38 -3.47 8.25 11.23
CA ALA A 38 -3.20 9.56 10.62
C ALA A 38 -2.84 9.44 9.14
N LYS A 39 -1.97 8.49 8.80
CA LYS A 39 -1.56 8.18 7.42
C LYS A 39 -2.71 7.70 6.55
N HIS A 40 -3.55 6.82 7.08
CA HIS A 40 -4.74 6.34 6.36
C HIS A 40 -5.70 7.49 6.05
N LEU A 41 -5.96 8.39 7.01
CA LEU A 41 -6.83 9.56 6.81
C LEU A 41 -6.24 10.57 5.80
N GLU A 42 -4.92 10.78 5.83
CA GLU A 42 -4.21 11.61 4.86
C GLU A 42 -4.35 11.04 3.44
N TRP A 43 -4.18 9.72 3.31
CA TRP A 43 -4.40 8.99 2.06
C TRP A 43 -5.85 9.10 1.59
N GLU A 44 -6.83 8.84 2.46
CA GLU A 44 -8.26 8.86 2.11
C GLU A 44 -8.69 10.23 1.56
N ARG A 45 -8.27 11.32 2.22
CA ARG A 45 -8.54 12.69 1.75
C ARG A 45 -7.90 12.94 0.39
N SER A 46 -6.64 12.57 0.22
CA SER A 46 -5.88 12.82 -0.99
C SER A 46 -6.37 11.97 -2.18
N SER A 47 -6.68 10.70 -1.92
CA SER A 47 -7.23 9.74 -2.87
C SER A 47 -8.63 10.16 -3.32
N SER A 48 -9.50 10.57 -2.39
CA SER A 48 -10.84 11.09 -2.72
C SER A 48 -10.78 12.29 -3.66
N LYS A 49 -9.84 13.23 -3.40
CA LYS A 49 -9.62 14.38 -4.27
C LYS A 49 -9.12 13.96 -5.66
N ARG A 50 -8.11 13.09 -5.73
CA ARG A 50 -7.57 12.58 -7.00
C ARG A 50 -8.60 11.84 -7.82
N SER A 51 -9.39 10.96 -7.18
CA SER A 51 -10.47 10.20 -7.82
C SER A 51 -11.52 11.13 -8.44
N TRP A 52 -11.91 12.18 -7.72
CA TRP A 52 -12.85 13.19 -8.24
C TRP A 52 -12.27 13.96 -9.44
N GLU A 53 -11.02 14.42 -9.34
CA GLU A 53 -10.32 15.12 -10.43
C GLU A 53 -10.17 14.22 -11.66
N LEU A 54 -9.82 12.95 -11.46
CA LEU A 54 -9.64 11.95 -12.51
C LEU A 54 -10.96 11.65 -13.23
N GLN A 55 -12.05 11.46 -12.48
CA GLN A 55 -13.37 11.23 -13.05
C GLN A 55 -13.89 12.44 -13.83
N SER A 56 -13.72 13.65 -13.29
CA SER A 56 -14.11 14.88 -13.99
C SER A 56 -13.34 15.04 -15.31
N LEU A 57 -12.04 14.74 -15.31
CA LEU A 57 -11.22 14.78 -16.52
C LEU A 57 -11.62 13.70 -17.52
N LYS A 58 -11.92 12.47 -17.06
CA LYS A 58 -12.42 11.37 -17.91
C LYS A 58 -13.68 11.78 -18.67
N GLU A 59 -14.67 12.30 -17.96
CA GLU A 59 -15.94 12.75 -18.55
C GLU A 59 -15.74 13.88 -19.58
N ALA A 60 -14.83 14.83 -19.29
CA ALA A 60 -14.48 15.91 -20.21
C ALA A 60 -13.82 15.38 -21.49
N CYS A 61 -12.86 14.45 -21.36
CA CYS A 61 -12.17 13.83 -22.49
C CYS A 61 -13.11 12.99 -23.37
N GLU A 62 -13.97 12.17 -22.75
CA GLU A 62 -14.97 11.38 -23.49
C GLU A 62 -15.95 12.28 -24.25
N SER A 63 -16.40 13.37 -23.64
CA SER A 63 -17.29 14.34 -24.28
C SER A 63 -16.61 15.00 -25.48
N ALA A 64 -15.34 15.40 -25.34
CA ALA A 64 -14.56 16.01 -26.41
C ALA A 64 -14.31 15.04 -27.59
N LEU A 65 -14.03 13.76 -27.33
CA LEU A 65 -13.87 12.74 -28.37
C LEU A 65 -15.18 12.50 -29.14
N LYS A 66 -16.31 12.41 -28.42
CA LYS A 66 -17.65 12.25 -29.03
C LYS A 66 -18.02 13.45 -29.90
N GLU A 67 -17.75 14.68 -29.45
CA GLU A 67 -17.98 15.90 -30.23
C GLU A 67 -17.11 15.93 -31.49
N LYS A 68 -15.82 15.59 -31.38
CA LYS A 68 -14.91 15.48 -32.53
C LYS A 68 -15.42 14.46 -33.56
N HIS A 69 -15.81 13.27 -33.12
CA HIS A 69 -16.35 12.24 -34.02
C HIS A 69 -17.65 12.68 -34.69
N PHE A 70 -18.53 13.38 -33.98
CA PHE A 70 -19.74 13.96 -34.58
C PHE A 70 -19.42 14.97 -35.69
N LEU A 71 -18.43 15.84 -35.48
CA LEU A 71 -17.97 16.82 -36.47
C LEU A 71 -17.30 16.15 -37.69
N ASP A 72 -16.49 15.11 -37.46
CA ASP A 72 -15.83 14.34 -38.53
C ASP A 72 -16.85 13.56 -39.36
N TYR A 73 -17.83 12.90 -38.72
CA TYR A 73 -18.92 12.19 -39.39
C TYR A 73 -19.76 13.11 -40.28
N SER A 74 -19.99 14.36 -39.85
CA SER A 74 -20.75 15.34 -40.63
C SER A 74 -20.05 15.80 -41.92
N GLN A 75 -18.72 15.66 -41.99
CA GLN A 75 -17.89 16.10 -43.11
C GLN A 75 -17.49 14.95 -44.06
N MET A 76 -17.63 13.70 -43.65
CA MET A 76 -17.08 12.54 -44.35
C MET A 76 -18.18 11.70 -45.03
N GLU A 77 -18.70 12.17 -46.17
CA GLU A 77 -19.51 11.33 -47.06
C GLU A 77 -18.61 10.25 -47.71
N GLY A 78 -18.56 9.03 -47.15
CA GLY A 78 -18.05 7.84 -47.87
C GLY A 78 -16.96 6.99 -47.19
N PHE A 79 -16.42 7.39 -46.03
CA PHE A 79 -15.39 6.64 -45.27
C PHE A 79 -15.84 6.29 -43.84
N VAL A 80 -17.11 5.90 -43.71
CA VAL A 80 -17.80 5.77 -42.42
C VAL A 80 -17.20 4.68 -41.52
N ASP A 81 -16.74 3.58 -42.10
CA ASP A 81 -16.27 2.41 -41.34
C ASP A 81 -14.95 2.70 -40.61
N ASP A 82 -13.95 3.24 -41.33
CA ASP A 82 -12.62 3.55 -40.79
C ASP A 82 -12.66 4.63 -39.70
N ALA A 83 -13.51 5.66 -39.87
CA ALA A 83 -13.69 6.72 -38.89
C ALA A 83 -14.38 6.21 -37.60
N THR A 84 -15.37 5.32 -37.73
CA THR A 84 -16.07 4.72 -36.59
C THR A 84 -15.15 3.79 -35.81
N THR A 85 -14.36 2.96 -36.51
CA THR A 85 -13.33 2.10 -35.90
C THR A 85 -12.30 2.93 -35.16
N SER A 86 -11.75 3.99 -35.78
CA SER A 86 -10.75 4.85 -35.14
C SER A 86 -11.28 5.55 -33.88
N HIS A 87 -12.54 6.00 -33.88
CA HIS A 87 -13.14 6.61 -32.68
C HIS A 87 -13.37 5.60 -31.55
N SER A 88 -13.81 4.38 -31.87
CA SER A 88 -13.95 3.31 -30.87
C SER A 88 -12.60 3.00 -30.22
N GLU A 89 -11.54 2.84 -31.03
CA GLU A 89 -10.18 2.60 -30.55
C GLU A 89 -9.67 3.74 -29.65
N GLN A 90 -10.00 5.00 -29.97
CA GLN A 90 -9.64 6.16 -29.14
C GLN A 90 -10.37 6.16 -27.79
N LEU A 91 -11.66 5.82 -27.76
CA LEU A 91 -12.41 5.72 -26.51
C LEU A 91 -11.91 4.56 -25.63
N GLU A 92 -11.62 3.40 -26.23
CA GLU A 92 -11.03 2.26 -25.51
C GLU A 92 -9.63 2.59 -24.97
N ALA A 93 -8.79 3.27 -25.76
CA ALA A 93 -7.49 3.72 -25.31
C ALA A 93 -7.60 4.75 -24.17
N LEU A 94 -8.56 5.68 -24.26
CA LEU A 94 -8.85 6.66 -23.22
C LEU A 94 -9.27 5.97 -21.93
N GLU A 95 -10.24 5.06 -22.00
CA GLU A 95 -10.71 4.29 -20.85
C GLU A 95 -9.57 3.54 -20.18
N LYS A 96 -8.71 2.88 -20.97
CA LYS A 96 -7.53 2.17 -20.45
C LYS A 96 -6.58 3.09 -19.68
N VAL A 97 -6.29 4.29 -20.20
CA VAL A 97 -5.41 5.27 -19.52
C VAL A 97 -5.99 5.69 -18.16
N PHE A 98 -7.29 5.99 -18.10
CA PHE A 98 -7.93 6.37 -16.85
C PHE A 98 -8.00 5.20 -15.85
N ASN A 99 -8.30 3.99 -16.32
CA ASN A 99 -8.35 2.80 -15.45
C ASN A 99 -6.97 2.49 -14.86
N THR A 100 -5.90 2.49 -15.66
CA THR A 100 -4.52 2.30 -15.15
C THR A 100 -4.11 3.39 -14.16
N THR A 101 -4.59 4.62 -14.34
CA THR A 101 -4.32 5.70 -13.39
C THR A 101 -5.09 5.51 -12.08
N ALA A 102 -6.34 5.06 -12.15
CA ALA A 102 -7.20 4.79 -10.99
C ALA A 102 -6.72 3.58 -10.16
N GLU A 103 -6.05 2.60 -10.77
CA GLU A 103 -5.48 1.44 -10.07
C GLU A 103 -4.54 1.82 -8.92
N ALA A 104 -3.78 2.92 -9.07
CA ALA A 104 -2.86 3.39 -8.03
C ALA A 104 -3.56 3.81 -6.72
N ASP A 105 -4.81 4.28 -6.84
CA ASP A 105 -5.64 4.75 -5.72
C ASP A 105 -6.67 3.71 -5.26
N THR A 106 -6.73 2.55 -5.91
CA THR A 106 -7.67 1.49 -5.57
C THR A 106 -7.07 0.60 -4.48
N PRO A 107 -7.70 0.47 -3.29
CA PRO A 107 -7.26 -0.48 -2.28
C PRO A 107 -7.30 -1.90 -2.83
N THR A 108 -6.21 -2.64 -2.65
CA THR A 108 -6.08 -4.03 -3.06
C THR A 108 -5.65 -4.87 -1.85
N GLU A 109 -4.82 -5.88 -2.04
CA GLU A 109 -4.29 -6.72 -0.98
C GLU A 109 -2.81 -6.38 -0.75
N VAL A 110 -2.38 -6.43 0.52
CA VAL A 110 -0.95 -6.33 0.84
C VAL A 110 -0.27 -7.60 0.31
N PRO A 111 0.82 -7.50 -0.46
CA PRO A 111 1.51 -8.68 -0.96
C PRO A 111 2.00 -9.60 0.17
N ASP A 112 1.71 -10.90 0.09
CA ASP A 112 2.03 -11.91 1.12
C ASP A 112 3.50 -11.92 1.59
N TYR A 113 4.44 -11.50 0.75
CA TYR A 113 5.87 -11.45 1.10
C TYR A 113 6.22 -10.28 2.04
N LEU A 114 5.30 -9.33 2.22
CA LEU A 114 5.37 -8.25 3.20
C LEU A 114 4.60 -8.60 4.49
N CYS A 115 3.94 -9.76 4.54
CA CYS A 115 3.14 -10.19 5.67
C CYS A 115 3.84 -11.28 6.49
N CYS A 116 3.61 -11.23 7.80
CA CYS A 116 4.08 -12.24 8.73
C CYS A 116 3.34 -13.56 8.53
N ARG A 117 4.08 -14.68 8.48
CA ARG A 117 3.51 -16.02 8.27
C ARG A 117 2.62 -16.52 9.41
N ILE A 118 2.62 -15.83 10.55
CA ILE A 118 1.81 -16.19 11.73
C ILE A 118 0.62 -15.25 11.88
N THR A 119 0.83 -13.93 11.85
CA THR A 119 -0.27 -12.96 12.03
C THR A 119 -1.04 -12.74 10.75
N LEU A 120 -0.43 -13.00 9.59
CA LEU A 120 -0.94 -12.67 8.24
C LEU A 120 -1.04 -11.17 7.96
N ASP A 121 -0.58 -10.34 8.90
CA ASP A 121 -0.51 -8.88 8.80
C ASP A 121 0.84 -8.42 8.28
N ILE A 122 0.87 -7.19 7.74
CA ILE A 122 2.09 -6.53 7.29
C ILE A 122 3.12 -6.43 8.44
N PHE A 123 4.40 -6.66 8.15
CA PHE A 123 5.43 -6.60 9.20
C PHE A 123 5.56 -5.20 9.81
N HIS A 124 5.74 -5.12 11.12
CA HIS A 124 6.12 -3.90 11.82
C HIS A 124 7.57 -3.96 12.28
N ASP A 125 8.01 -5.09 12.82
CA ASP A 125 9.37 -5.33 13.29
C ASP A 125 9.85 -6.73 12.83
N PRO A 126 10.15 -6.89 11.53
CA PRO A 126 10.49 -8.18 10.96
C PRO A 126 11.84 -8.69 11.49
N VAL A 127 11.88 -9.97 11.86
CA VAL A 127 13.09 -10.71 12.22
C VAL A 127 13.22 -11.97 11.39
N ILE A 128 14.45 -12.29 10.99
CA ILE A 128 14.77 -13.48 10.20
C ILE A 128 15.42 -14.56 11.09
N THR A 129 15.02 -15.81 10.86
CA THR A 129 15.59 -17.01 11.51
C THR A 129 16.77 -17.55 10.69
N PRO A 130 17.65 -18.40 11.27
CA PRO A 130 18.73 -19.06 10.52
C PRO A 130 18.25 -19.89 9.32
N SER A 131 16.99 -20.38 9.37
CA SER A 131 16.34 -21.10 8.27
C SER A 131 15.88 -20.18 7.13
N GLY A 132 16.07 -18.86 7.25
CA GLY A 132 15.74 -17.86 6.23
C GLY A 132 14.29 -17.37 6.26
N LEU A 133 13.51 -17.74 7.28
CA LEU A 133 12.11 -17.36 7.42
C LEU A 133 11.97 -16.07 8.22
N THR A 134 11.03 -15.20 7.82
CA THR A 134 10.79 -13.91 8.48
C THR A 134 9.48 -13.94 9.26
N TYR A 135 9.51 -13.40 10.48
CA TYR A 135 8.38 -13.31 11.40
C TYR A 135 8.31 -11.92 12.04
N GLU A 136 7.14 -11.57 12.55
CA GLU A 136 6.99 -10.42 13.44
C GLU A 136 7.68 -10.74 14.78
N ARG A 137 8.55 -9.83 15.25
CA ARG A 137 9.41 -10.06 16.42
C ARG A 137 8.60 -10.44 17.65
N ALA A 138 7.54 -9.70 17.94
CA ALA A 138 6.71 -9.94 19.13
C ALA A 138 6.14 -11.37 19.13
N VAL A 139 5.70 -11.82 17.95
CA VAL A 139 4.99 -13.09 17.74
C VAL A 139 5.95 -14.28 17.80
N ILE A 140 7.11 -14.20 17.14
CA ILE A 140 8.09 -15.29 17.21
C ILE A 140 8.68 -15.40 18.62
N LEU A 141 8.92 -14.29 19.31
CA LEU A 141 9.39 -14.32 20.69
C LEU A 141 8.34 -14.94 21.63
N GLU A 142 7.06 -14.64 21.42
CA GLU A 142 5.97 -15.27 22.16
C GLU A 142 5.90 -16.79 21.89
N HIS A 143 5.99 -17.21 20.63
CA HIS A 143 6.05 -18.64 20.26
C HIS A 143 7.21 -19.36 20.95
N LEU A 144 8.42 -18.78 20.88
CA LEU A 144 9.62 -19.34 21.51
C LEU A 144 9.50 -19.44 23.03
N GLN A 145 8.71 -18.56 23.65
CA GLN A 145 8.45 -18.56 25.09
C GLN A 145 7.34 -19.52 25.52
N LYS A 146 6.22 -19.54 24.79
CA LYS A 146 4.98 -20.25 25.19
C LYS A 146 4.84 -21.65 24.60
N VAL A 147 5.37 -21.87 23.39
CA VAL A 147 5.20 -23.12 22.64
C VAL A 147 6.47 -23.96 22.72
N GLY A 148 7.63 -23.37 22.42
CA GLY A 148 8.92 -24.03 22.54
C GLY A 148 10.01 -23.45 21.63
N LYS A 149 11.26 -23.83 21.89
CA LYS A 149 12.46 -23.34 21.20
C LYS A 149 12.68 -24.00 19.83
N PHE A 150 11.73 -23.82 18.92
CA PHE A 150 11.81 -24.33 17.55
C PHE A 150 11.15 -23.37 16.56
N ASP A 151 11.63 -23.35 15.32
CA ASP A 151 11.03 -22.56 14.25
C ASP A 151 9.59 -23.07 13.94
N PRO A 152 8.56 -22.22 13.94
CA PRO A 152 7.17 -22.62 13.74
C PRO A 152 6.92 -23.45 12.48
N ILE A 153 7.67 -23.17 11.41
CA ILE A 153 7.48 -23.78 10.09
C ILE A 153 8.45 -24.95 9.90
N THR A 154 9.76 -24.74 10.07
CA THR A 154 10.76 -25.80 9.79
C THR A 154 10.89 -26.82 10.91
N ARG A 155 10.44 -26.48 12.12
CA ARG A 155 10.62 -27.27 13.35
C ARG A 155 12.07 -27.47 13.76
N GLU A 156 13.01 -26.76 13.14
CA GLU A 156 14.42 -26.76 13.56
C GLU A 156 14.58 -26.04 14.90
N PRO A 157 15.55 -26.44 15.75
CA PRO A 157 15.83 -25.74 16.99
C PRO A 157 16.11 -24.25 16.76
N LEU A 158 15.41 -23.39 17.50
CA LEU A 158 15.50 -21.94 17.36
C LEU A 158 15.56 -21.31 18.75
N ASP A 159 16.62 -20.56 19.02
CA ASP A 159 16.79 -19.76 20.21
C ASP A 159 16.55 -18.27 19.89
N PRO A 160 15.95 -17.48 20.80
CA PRO A 160 15.73 -16.05 20.60
C PRO A 160 16.98 -15.26 20.21
N SER A 161 18.18 -15.69 20.65
CA SER A 161 19.45 -15.06 20.31
C SER A 161 19.85 -15.20 18.83
N GLN A 162 19.22 -16.13 18.10
CA GLN A 162 19.47 -16.35 16.68
C GLN A 162 18.63 -15.45 15.77
N LEU A 163 17.68 -14.70 16.33
CA LEU A 163 16.82 -13.80 15.57
C LEU A 163 17.59 -12.52 15.20
N VAL A 164 17.69 -12.26 13.90
CA VAL A 164 18.34 -11.05 13.38
C VAL A 164 17.26 -10.10 12.81
N PRO A 165 17.31 -8.78 13.07
CA PRO A 165 16.40 -7.84 12.40
C PRO A 165 16.51 -7.94 10.89
N ASN A 166 15.38 -8.09 10.19
CA ASN A 166 15.34 -8.13 8.73
C ASN A 166 15.08 -6.73 8.18
N LEU A 167 16.14 -5.90 8.18
CA LEU A 167 16.05 -4.50 7.77
C LEU A 167 15.58 -4.33 6.31
N ALA A 168 15.93 -5.25 5.42
CA ALA A 168 15.49 -5.21 4.02
C ALA A 168 13.96 -5.34 3.88
N ILE A 169 13.34 -6.23 4.67
CA ILE A 169 11.87 -6.34 4.71
C ILE A 169 11.25 -5.13 5.39
N LYS A 170 11.87 -4.58 6.43
CA LYS A 170 11.41 -3.33 7.07
C LYS A 170 11.36 -2.18 6.06
N GLU A 171 12.44 -1.97 5.31
CA GLU A 171 12.52 -0.95 4.25
C GLU A 171 11.53 -1.22 3.11
N ALA A 172 11.33 -2.49 2.73
CA ALA A 172 10.35 -2.86 1.71
C ALA A 172 8.90 -2.57 2.15
N VAL A 173 8.57 -2.83 3.42
CA VAL A 173 7.27 -2.47 4.01
C VAL A 173 7.09 -0.96 4.04
N GLU A 174 8.09 -0.20 4.49
CA GLU A 174 8.03 1.26 4.54
C GLU A 174 7.82 1.84 3.13
N ALA A 175 8.58 1.38 2.13
CA ALA A 175 8.42 1.81 0.75
C ALA A 175 7.07 1.42 0.13
N PHE A 176 6.48 0.29 0.56
CA PHE A 176 5.14 -0.12 0.16
C PHE A 176 4.07 0.81 0.77
N LEU A 177 4.14 1.03 2.09
CA LEU A 177 3.21 1.89 2.82
C LEU A 177 3.23 3.36 2.34
N ASP A 178 4.41 3.86 1.95
CA ASP A 178 4.54 5.20 1.36
C ASP A 178 3.79 5.34 0.02
N LYS A 179 3.70 4.27 -0.76
CA LYS A 179 2.98 4.25 -2.06
C LYS A 179 1.50 3.89 -1.90
N HIS A 180 1.19 3.08 -0.90
CA HIS A 180 -0.13 2.47 -0.70
C HIS A 180 -0.68 2.88 0.66
N GLY A 181 -1.00 4.17 0.83
CA GLY A 181 -1.46 4.71 2.11
C GLY A 181 -2.74 4.05 2.66
N TRP A 182 -3.54 3.39 1.81
CA TRP A 182 -4.68 2.56 2.23
C TRP A 182 -4.27 1.35 3.06
N ALA A 183 -3.04 0.85 2.90
CA ALA A 183 -2.54 -0.33 3.61
C ALA A 183 -2.20 -0.05 5.09
N TYR A 184 -2.29 1.21 5.55
CA TYR A 184 -2.26 1.53 6.98
C TYR A 184 -3.56 1.20 7.72
N LYS A 185 -4.59 0.71 7.03
CA LYS A 185 -5.87 0.39 7.67
C LYS A 185 -5.66 -0.70 8.74
N ILE A 186 -5.97 -0.33 9.98
CA ILE A 186 -6.02 -1.24 11.13
C ILE A 186 -7.47 -1.68 11.25
N ASP A 187 -7.71 -2.99 11.21
CA ASP A 187 -9.05 -3.57 11.45
C ASP A 187 -9.49 -3.43 12.92
#